data_AF-A0A2Z3ULS6-F1
#
_entry.id   AF-A0A2Z3ULS6-F1
#
_cell.length_a   1.000
_cell.length_b   1.000
_cell.length_c   1.000
_cell.angle_alpha   90.00
_cell.angle_beta   90.00
_cell.angle_gamma   90.00
#
_symmetry.space_group_name_H-M   'P 1'
#
loop_
_entity.id
_entity.type
_entity.pdbx_description
1 polymer ?
#
loop_
_entity_poly.entity_id
_entity_poly.type
_entity_poly.pdbx_seq_one_letter_code
_entity_poly.pdbx_strand_id
1 'polypeptide(L)' 'MKKRHLERRMSRLAKKYGLEITIKHGGNHDEWYVGGDAVPIPRHSEIKENTAKGILRTWEEMVAEAKEQEGEDE' A
#
# COMPACT_ATOMS: atom_id res chain seq x y z
N MET A 1 7.85 13.18 4.52
CA MET A 1 8.29 12.23 3.47
C MET A 1 7.61 12.58 2.15
N LYS A 2 8.32 12.52 1.01
CA LYS A 2 7.67 12.74 -0.31
C LYS A 2 6.74 11.58 -0.65
N LYS A 3 5.54 11.86 -1.18
CA LYS A 3 4.55 10.85 -1.64
C LYS A 3 5.20 9.78 -2.52
N ARG A 4 5.98 10.20 -3.52
CA ARG A 4 6.72 9.31 -4.42
C ARG A 4 7.63 8.31 -3.69
N HIS A 5 8.17 8.68 -2.53
CA HIS A 5 9.00 7.77 -1.74
C HIS A 5 8.16 6.72 -1.02
N LEU A 6 7.00 7.11 -0.48
CA LEU A 6 6.02 6.22 0.11
C LEU A 6 5.53 5.19 -0.93
N GLU A 7 5.04 5.67 -2.07
CA GLU A 7 4.55 4.82 -3.18
C GLU A 7 5.62 3.81 -3.63
N ARG A 8 6.87 4.27 -3.80
CA ARG A 8 8.00 3.38 -4.15
C ARG A 8 8.26 2.29 -3.11
N ARG A 9 8.11 2.58 -1.81
CA ARG A 9 8.29 1.58 -0.75
C ARG A 9 7.15 0.57 -0.77
N MET A 10 5.91 1.03 -0.93
CA MET A 10 4.73 0.19 -1.03
C MET A 10 4.80 -0.77 -2.23
N SER A 11 5.14 -0.25 -3.42
CA SER A 11 5.32 -1.08 -4.61
C SER A 11 6.43 -2.12 -4.47
N ARG A 12 7.54 -1.77 -3.81
CA ARG A 12 8.62 -2.71 -3.53
C ARG A 12 8.19 -3.82 -2.57
N LEU A 13 7.41 -3.47 -1.54
CA LEU A 13 6.85 -4.43 -0.61
C LEU A 13 5.95 -5.41 -1.36
N ALA A 14 4.88 -4.98 -2.02
CA ALA A 14 3.99 -5.92 -2.71
C ALA A 14 4.75 -6.80 -3.73
N LYS A 15 5.67 -6.22 -4.51
CA LYS A 15 6.52 -6.98 -5.44
C LYS A 15 7.39 -8.03 -4.75
N LYS A 16 7.91 -7.76 -3.55
CA LYS A 16 8.69 -8.73 -2.76
C LYS A 16 7.83 -9.93 -2.35
N TYR A 17 6.54 -9.71 -2.08
CA TYR A 17 5.59 -10.76 -1.73
C TYR A 17 4.92 -11.40 -2.96
N GLY A 18 5.12 -10.83 -4.15
CA GLY A 18 4.53 -11.32 -5.40
C GLY A 18 3.09 -10.88 -5.62
N LEU A 19 2.60 -9.90 -4.85
CA LEU A 19 1.22 -9.45 -4.89
C LEU A 19 0.99 -8.37 -5.95
N GLU A 20 -0.19 -8.42 -6.56
CA GLU A 20 -0.67 -7.39 -7.47
C GLU A 20 -1.23 -6.18 -6.70
N ILE A 21 -0.85 -4.98 -7.14
CA ILE A 21 -1.38 -3.72 -6.61
C ILE A 21 -2.32 -3.11 -7.64
N THR A 22 -3.53 -2.75 -7.24
CA THR A 22 -4.42 -1.92 -8.05
C THR A 22 -4.50 -0.51 -7.45
N ILE A 23 -4.39 0.52 -8.29
CA ILE A 23 -4.49 1.91 -7.84
C ILE A 23 -5.77 2.52 -8.42
N LYS A 24 -6.66 3.03 -7.57
CA LYS A 24 -7.81 3.81 -7.98
C LYS A 24 -7.63 5.26 -7.59
N HIS A 25 -7.74 6.15 -8.58
CA HIS A 25 -7.68 7.58 -8.35
C HIS A 25 -9.09 8.10 -8.03
N GLY A 26 -9.35 8.50 -6.78
CA GLY A 26 -10.63 9.08 -6.38
C GLY A 26 -10.74 10.58 -6.71
N GLY A 27 -11.51 11.34 -5.92
CA GLY A 27 -11.48 12.82 -5.92
C GLY A 27 -10.46 13.43 -4.95
N ASN A 28 -10.45 13.00 -3.68
CA ASN A 28 -9.60 13.59 -2.62
C ASN A 28 -8.33 12.78 -2.29
N HIS A 29 -8.37 11.46 -2.38
CA HIS A 29 -7.24 10.55 -2.10
C HIS A 29 -7.09 9.51 -3.21
N ASP A 30 -5.90 8.94 -3.36
CA ASP A 30 -5.69 7.75 -4.19
C ASP A 30 -5.87 6.52 -3.30
N GLU A 31 -6.55 5.48 -3.78
CA GLU A 31 -6.75 4.24 -3.06
C GLU A 31 -5.84 3.15 -3.64
N TRP A 32 -4.99 2.57 -2.81
CA TRP A 32 -4.10 1.48 -3.20
C TRP A 32 -4.66 0.17 -2.66
N TYR A 33 -4.96 -0.76 -3.55
CA TYR A 33 -5.56 -2.05 -3.27
C TYR A 33 -4.51 -3.15 -3.32
N VAL A 34 -4.54 -4.06 -2.34
CA VAL A 34 -3.72 -5.26 -2.27
C VAL A 34 -4.49 -6.36 -1.54
N GLY A 35 -4.54 -7.57 -2.10
CA GLY A 35 -5.16 -8.72 -1.42
C GLY A 35 -6.64 -8.59 -1.03
N GLY A 36 -7.38 -7.65 -1.64
CA GLY A 36 -8.79 -7.39 -1.32
C GLY A 36 -9.04 -6.15 -0.46
N ASP A 37 -8.03 -5.65 0.25
CA ASP A 37 -8.14 -4.45 1.06
C ASP A 37 -7.51 -3.21 0.39
N ALA A 38 -7.88 -2.02 0.87
CA ALA A 38 -7.45 -0.74 0.30
C ALA A 38 -6.91 0.24 1.35
N VAL A 39 -5.85 0.98 1.00
CA VAL A 39 -5.31 2.07 1.82
C VAL A 39 -5.46 3.41 1.12
N PRO A 40 -6.04 4.43 1.78
CA PRO A 40 -6.12 5.78 1.23
C PRO A 40 -4.76 6.50 1.36
N ILE A 41 -4.24 6.96 0.23
CA ILE A 41 -3.01 7.73 0.10
C ILE A 41 -3.36 9.18 -0.25
N PRO A 42 -2.95 10.16 0.56
CA PRO A 42 -3.17 11.57 0.24
C PRO A 42 -2.39 11.99 -1.02
N ARG A 43 -2.99 12.88 -1.83
CA ARG A 43 -2.40 13.33 -3.11
C ARG A 43 -1.34 14.41 -3.00
N HIS A 44 -1.20 15.04 -1.85
CA HIS A 44 -0.18 16.07 -1.68
C HIS A 44 1.22 15.48 -1.79
N SER A 45 2.15 16.26 -2.34
CA SER A 45 3.54 15.85 -2.57
C SER A 45 4.30 15.53 -1.28
N GLU A 46 3.90 16.14 -0.17
CA GLU A 46 4.57 16.05 1.13
C GLU A 46 3.66 15.50 2.21
N ILE A 47 3.92 14.25 2.60
CA ILE A 47 3.17 13.55 3.65
C ILE A 47 3.91 13.72 4.97
N LYS A 48 3.18 14.07 6.04
CA LYS A 48 3.72 14.10 7.40
C LYS A 48 4.36 12.75 7.73
N GLU A 49 5.53 12.76 8.36
CA GLU A 49 6.27 11.52 8.61
C GLU A 49 5.50 10.52 9.46
N ASN A 50 4.74 10.98 10.46
CA ASN A 50 3.87 10.11 11.27
C ASN A 50 2.79 9.44 10.42
N THR A 51 2.15 10.18 9.52
CA THR A 51 1.14 9.64 8.60
C THR A 51 1.75 8.64 7.63
N ALA A 52 2.91 8.95 7.05
CA ALA A 52 3.61 8.06 6.13
C ALA A 52 4.05 6.75 6.81
N LYS A 53 4.52 6.83 8.07
CA LYS A 53 4.87 5.64 8.87
C LYS A 53 3.65 4.78 9.19
N GLY A 54 2.52 5.42 9.55
CA GLY A 54 1.26 4.71 9.79
C GLY A 54 0.80 3.95 8.54
N ILE A 55 0.75 4.64 7.40
CA ILE A 55 0.40 4.02 6.11
C ILE A 55 1.32 2.85 5.76
N LEU A 56 2.64 3.01 5.94
CA LEU A 56 3.60 1.93 5.64
C LEU A 56 3.39 0.71 6.53
N ARG A 57 3.10 0.92 7.81
CA ARG A 57 2.86 -0.17 8.75
C ARG A 57 1.61 -0.95 8.35
N THR A 58 0.49 -0.24 8.14
CA THR A 58 -0.75 -0.87 7.67
C THR A 58 -0.55 -1.59 6.34
N TRP A 59 0.18 -0.99 5.40
CA TRP A 59 0.49 -1.63 4.12
C TRP A 59 1.33 -2.90 4.26
N GLU A 60 2.30 -2.91 5.18
CA GLU A 60 3.12 -4.09 5.44
C GLU A 60 2.31 -5.24 6.04
N GLU A 61 1.39 -4.93 6.97
CA GLU A 61 0.45 -5.89 7.55
C GLU A 61 -0.46 -6.47 6.44
N MET A 62 -1.08 -5.63 5.61
CA MET A 62 -1.96 -6.08 4.52
C MET A 62 -1.23 -6.92 3.47
N VAL A 63 -0.01 -6.55 3.10
CA VAL A 63 0.82 -7.30 2.16
C VAL A 63 1.21 -8.67 2.74
N ALA A 64 1.43 -8.76 4.06
CA ALA A 64 1.70 -10.03 4.71
C ALA A 64 0.44 -10.90 4.74
N GLU A 65 -0.70 -10.36 5.17
CA GLU A 65 -1.99 -11.07 5.24
C GLU A 65 -2.44 -11.57 3.86
N ALA A 66 -2.34 -10.71 2.83
CA ALA A 66 -2.66 -11.06 1.46
C ALA A 66 -1.80 -12.21 0.93
N LYS A 67 -0.54 -12.33 1.38
CA LYS A 67 0.32 -13.43 0.96
C LYS A 67 -0.06 -14.75 1.62
N GLU A 68 -0.55 -14.70 2.86
CA GLU A 68 -1.04 -15.90 3.56
C GLU A 68 -2.31 -16.44 2.89
N GLN A 69 -3.21 -15.57 2.43
CA GLN A 69 -4.42 -15.97 1.72
C GLN A 69 -4.15 -16.66 0.36
N GLU A 70 -3.10 -16.25 -0.37
CA GLU A 70 -2.70 -16.96 -1.60
C GLU A 70 -2.03 -18.33 -1.35
N GLY A 71 -1.66 -18.64 -0.10
CA GLY A 71 -0.96 -19.88 0.26
C GLY A 71 -1.87 -21.04 0.68
N GLU A 72 -3.17 -20.80 0.87
CA GLU A 72 -4.14 -21.82 1.30
C GLU A 72 -4.81 -22.57 0.12
N ASP A 73 -4.50 -22.21 -1.12
CA ASP A 73 -5.05 -22.83 -2.34
C ASP A 73 -4.19 -23.98 -2.93
N GLU A 74 -3.14 -24.46 -2.24
CA GLU A 74 -2.29 -25.59 -2.72
C GLU A 74 -2.51 -26.91 -1.97
#